data_AF-A0A2T1CUZ3-F1
#
_entry.id   AF-A0A2T1CUZ3-F1
#
_cell.length_a   1.000
_cell.length_b   1.000
_cell.length_c   1.000
_cell.angle_alpha   90.00
_cell.angle_beta   90.00
_cell.angle_gamma   90.00
#
_symmetry.space_group_name_H-M   'P 1'
#
loop_
_entity.id
_entity.type
_entity.pdbx_description
1 polymer ?
#
loop_
_entity_poly.entity_id
_entity_poly.type
_entity_poly.pdbx_seq_one_letter_code
_entity_poly.pdbx_strand_id
1 'polypeptide(L)'
;MTVSAHKKAKALKPGSRRPAKELCSECGLCDTYYVHYVKDACAFLNQQIAELEILAHGRSRNLDNQDDLYFGVSQEMMAARKQQPIEGAQWTGIVSAIACQMLEQGLVEGVVCVQNTAEDRFQPFPVIARTPAEVLAAKVNKPTLSPNLNVLEQIEQSGLKRLLVIGVGCQIQALRAVEQELGLEKLYILGTPCVDNVSRQGLQKFLDTTSRSPETVVHYEFMQDFRIHFKHEDGSIEKVPFFGLKTNQLKDVFAPSCMSCFDYVNSLADLVVGYMGAPFGWQWIVVRNQTGKEMLDLVRDQLDTQPVMSKGDRHQAVQQSIPAYDKGVTLPMWAAKLMGVVIEQIGPKGLEYARFSIDSHFTRNYLHLKRNYPQKLEQHVPEYAKKIVAQYKLPE
;
A
#
# COMPACT_ATOMS: atom_id res chain seq x y z
N MET A 1 -13.72 36.99 4.85
CA MET A 1 -12.93 35.73 4.87
C MET A 1 -12.11 35.69 3.59
N THR A 2 -10.79 35.66 3.69
CA THR A 2 -9.91 35.44 2.53
C THR A 2 -10.19 34.05 1.97
N VAL A 3 -10.57 33.96 0.69
CA VAL A 3 -10.73 32.69 -0.01
C VAL A 3 -9.37 31.98 -0.01
N SER A 4 -9.32 30.74 0.49
CA SER A 4 -8.10 29.92 0.51
C SER A 4 -7.52 29.79 -0.90
N ALA A 5 -6.19 29.77 -1.01
CA ALA A 5 -5.50 29.91 -2.29
C ALA A 5 -5.86 28.80 -3.29
N HIS A 6 -6.07 27.57 -2.79
CA HIS A 6 -6.43 26.42 -3.61
C HIS A 6 -7.77 26.54 -4.31
N LYS A 7 -8.75 27.26 -3.74
CA LYS A 7 -10.08 27.46 -4.36
C LYS A 7 -10.05 28.22 -5.69
N LYS A 8 -8.94 28.87 -6.01
CA LYS A 8 -8.73 29.54 -7.31
C LYS A 8 -8.22 28.59 -8.40
N ALA A 9 -7.67 27.44 -8.01
CA ALA A 9 -7.23 26.42 -8.95
C ALA A 9 -8.41 25.64 -9.53
N LYS A 10 -8.18 25.00 -10.67
CA LYS A 10 -9.17 24.13 -11.31
C LYS A 10 -8.61 22.72 -11.38
N ALA A 11 -9.43 21.76 -10.96
CA ALA A 11 -9.17 20.34 -11.15
C ALA A 11 -8.74 20.03 -12.59
N LEU A 12 -7.84 19.06 -12.75
CA LEU A 12 -7.49 18.56 -14.07
C LEU A 12 -8.64 17.75 -14.64
N LYS A 13 -8.93 17.95 -15.93
CA LYS A 13 -9.93 17.13 -16.64
C LYS A 13 -9.44 15.69 -16.79
N PRO A 14 -10.33 14.69 -16.84
CA PRO A 14 -9.97 13.32 -17.21
C PRO A 14 -9.14 13.29 -18.50
N GLY A 15 -8.08 12.48 -18.52
CA GLY A 15 -7.14 12.37 -19.65
C GLY A 15 -6.12 13.51 -19.77
N SER A 16 -6.15 14.53 -18.90
CA SER A 16 -5.12 15.58 -18.90
C SER A 16 -3.77 15.04 -18.48
N ARG A 17 -2.70 15.56 -19.09
CA ARG A 17 -1.33 15.25 -18.68
C ARG A 17 -1.11 15.65 -17.21
N ARG A 18 -0.74 14.67 -16.38
CA ARG A 18 -0.51 14.87 -14.94
C ARG A 18 0.85 15.53 -14.67
N PRO A 19 1.00 16.33 -13.60
CA PRO A 19 2.28 16.97 -13.24
C PRO A 19 3.43 15.98 -13.02
N ALA A 20 3.14 14.82 -12.41
CA ALA A 20 4.10 13.72 -12.23
C ALA A 20 4.40 12.93 -13.52
N LYS A 21 3.75 13.25 -14.64
CA LYS A 21 3.89 12.56 -15.94
C LYS A 21 3.64 11.05 -15.75
N GLU A 22 4.51 10.21 -16.30
CA GLU A 22 4.45 8.74 -16.17
C GLU A 22 4.59 8.23 -14.73
N LEU A 23 5.16 9.03 -13.82
CA LEU A 23 5.29 8.69 -12.40
C LEU A 23 4.03 9.03 -11.60
N CYS A 24 2.93 9.42 -12.24
CA CYS A 24 1.66 9.62 -11.54
C CYS A 24 1.13 8.29 -10.99
N SER A 25 0.87 8.21 -9.69
CA SER A 25 0.20 7.05 -9.07
C SER A 25 -1.32 7.16 -9.07
N GLU A 26 -1.86 8.17 -9.77
CA GLU A 26 -3.28 8.49 -9.78
C GLU A 26 -3.88 8.62 -8.37
N CYS A 27 -3.18 9.27 -7.42
CA CYS A 27 -3.67 9.36 -6.04
C CYS A 27 -4.96 10.18 -5.88
N GLY A 28 -5.37 10.94 -6.89
CA GLY A 28 -6.60 11.74 -6.92
C GLY A 28 -6.43 13.22 -6.56
N LEU A 29 -5.26 13.64 -6.03
CA LEU A 29 -5.05 15.03 -5.60
C LEU A 29 -5.34 16.04 -6.72
N CYS A 30 -4.84 15.75 -7.92
CA CYS A 30 -4.98 16.63 -9.08
C CYS A 30 -6.37 16.61 -9.73
N ASP A 31 -7.27 15.72 -9.29
CA ASP A 31 -8.66 15.67 -9.73
C ASP A 31 -9.53 16.69 -8.99
N THR A 32 -8.92 17.49 -8.12
CA THR A 32 -9.57 18.55 -7.35
C THR A 32 -8.76 19.85 -7.42
N TYR A 33 -9.29 20.93 -6.86
CA TYR A 33 -8.61 22.20 -6.70
C TYR A 33 -7.38 22.13 -5.77
N TYR A 34 -7.15 21.00 -5.08
CA TYR A 34 -5.91 20.73 -4.35
C TYR A 34 -4.71 20.50 -5.28
N VAL A 35 -4.93 20.41 -6.61
CA VAL A 35 -3.85 20.51 -7.60
C VAL A 35 -2.97 21.74 -7.40
N HIS A 36 -3.50 22.79 -6.75
CA HIS A 36 -2.73 23.96 -6.31
C HIS A 36 -1.42 23.58 -5.58
N TYR A 37 -1.49 22.58 -4.70
CA TYR A 37 -0.38 22.12 -3.86
C TYR A 37 0.44 20.99 -4.49
N VAL A 38 0.22 20.63 -5.75
CA VAL A 38 0.80 19.40 -6.34
C VAL A 38 2.33 19.36 -6.28
N LYS A 39 3.01 20.51 -6.38
CA LYS A 39 4.47 20.57 -6.33
C LYS A 39 5.02 20.23 -4.95
N ASP A 40 4.27 20.56 -3.90
CA ASP A 40 4.68 20.36 -2.52
C ASP A 40 4.16 19.02 -1.96
N ALA A 41 3.00 18.57 -2.43
CA ALA A 41 2.30 17.40 -1.90
C ALA A 41 2.55 16.09 -2.67
N CYS A 42 2.87 16.14 -3.97
CA CYS A 42 3.00 14.92 -4.76
C CYS A 42 4.26 14.13 -4.38
N ALA A 43 4.09 12.89 -3.93
CA ALA A 43 5.16 11.96 -3.56
C ALA A 43 6.19 11.67 -4.69
N PHE A 44 5.91 12.05 -5.94
CA PHE A 44 6.79 11.85 -7.10
C PHE A 44 7.42 13.14 -7.64
N LEU A 45 7.08 14.28 -7.02
CA LEU A 45 7.67 15.59 -7.28
C LEU A 45 8.46 16.10 -6.09
N ASN A 46 7.99 15.84 -4.87
CA ASN A 46 8.61 16.25 -3.62
C ASN A 46 8.63 15.09 -2.62
N GLN A 47 9.82 14.60 -2.30
CA GLN A 47 10.02 13.56 -1.30
C GLN A 47 10.23 14.24 0.06
N GLN A 48 9.38 13.94 1.04
CA GLN A 48 9.37 14.62 2.34
C GLN A 48 8.88 13.71 3.49
N ILE A 49 9.11 12.40 3.38
CA ILE A 49 8.61 11.44 4.38
C ILE A 49 9.20 11.73 5.76
N ALA A 50 10.48 12.11 5.86
CA ALA A 50 11.12 12.32 7.15
C ALA A 50 10.50 13.51 7.91
N GLU A 51 10.21 14.59 7.20
CA GLU A 51 9.54 15.78 7.70
C GLU A 51 8.09 15.48 8.09
N LEU A 52 7.36 14.77 7.23
CA LEU A 52 5.98 14.40 7.50
C LEU A 52 5.86 13.40 8.67
N GLU A 53 6.87 12.55 8.91
CA GLU A 53 6.90 11.67 10.10
C GLU A 53 7.01 12.49 11.39
N ILE A 54 7.83 13.55 11.41
CA ILE A 54 7.93 14.44 12.57
C ILE A 54 6.58 15.09 12.85
N LEU A 55 5.88 15.56 11.81
CA LEU A 55 4.57 16.18 11.95
C LEU A 55 3.49 15.18 12.41
N ALA A 56 3.46 13.98 11.82
CA ALA A 56 2.41 12.98 12.08
C ALA A 56 2.63 12.18 13.37
N HIS A 57 3.89 11.99 13.80
CA HIS A 57 4.26 11.06 14.86
C HIS A 57 5.14 11.68 15.95
N GLY A 58 5.53 12.95 15.81
CA GLY A 58 6.37 13.66 16.78
C GLY A 58 7.87 13.37 16.67
N ARG A 59 8.28 12.48 15.76
CA ARG A 59 9.68 12.13 15.49
C ARG A 59 9.84 11.58 14.08
N SER A 60 11.05 11.64 13.52
CA SER A 60 11.42 10.82 12.37
C SER A 60 12.00 9.47 12.85
N ARG A 61 12.26 8.57 11.90
CA ARG A 61 12.95 7.30 12.13
C ARG A 61 14.35 7.50 12.70
N ASN A 62 14.74 6.63 13.62
CA ASN A 62 16.14 6.39 13.93
C ASN A 62 16.73 5.37 12.94
N LEU A 63 17.58 5.83 12.01
CA LEU A 63 18.16 4.98 10.98
C LEU A 63 19.14 3.92 11.51
N ASP A 64 19.61 4.04 12.75
CA ASP A 64 20.47 3.04 13.39
C ASP A 64 19.69 1.97 14.15
N ASN A 65 18.38 2.17 14.32
CA ASN A 65 17.47 1.13 14.80
C ASN A 65 16.91 0.35 13.60
N GLN A 66 17.08 -0.97 13.61
CA GLN A 66 16.69 -1.82 12.48
C GLN A 66 15.18 -1.80 12.20
N ASP A 67 14.33 -1.73 13.23
CA ASP A 67 12.89 -1.74 13.03
C ASP A 67 12.39 -0.39 12.51
N ASP A 68 12.91 0.73 13.01
CA ASP A 68 12.62 2.06 12.45
C ASP A 68 13.09 2.17 10.98
N LEU A 69 14.29 1.65 10.66
CA LEU A 69 14.85 1.65 9.31
C LEU A 69 13.91 0.97 8.30
N TYR A 70 13.29 -0.15 8.69
CA TYR A 70 12.46 -0.97 7.80
C TYR A 70 10.98 -0.66 7.88
N PHE A 71 10.44 -0.46 9.08
CA PHE A 71 9.01 -0.38 9.34
C PHE A 71 8.53 1.04 9.67
N GLY A 72 9.45 2.00 9.77
CA GLY A 72 9.16 3.39 10.08
C GLY A 72 8.83 3.64 11.55
N VAL A 73 8.46 4.88 11.84
CA VAL A 73 8.06 5.26 13.21
C VAL A 73 6.92 4.36 13.67
N SER A 74 7.16 3.65 14.78
CA SER A 74 6.20 2.75 15.40
C SER A 74 6.31 2.77 16.92
N GLN A 75 5.20 2.44 17.58
CA GLN A 75 5.07 2.24 19.03
C GLN A 75 4.86 0.75 19.36
N GLU A 76 4.07 0.05 18.53
CA GLU A 76 3.73 -1.37 18.71
C GLU A 76 3.62 -2.04 17.34
N MET A 77 4.10 -3.28 17.25
CA MET A 77 3.88 -4.18 16.11
C MET A 77 3.36 -5.53 16.61
N MET A 78 2.33 -6.05 15.95
CA MET A 78 1.74 -7.34 16.31
C MET A 78 1.26 -8.12 15.09
N ALA A 79 1.06 -9.42 15.27
CA ALA A 79 0.22 -10.21 14.39
C ALA A 79 -1.18 -10.31 15.00
N ALA A 80 -2.21 -10.10 14.18
CA ALA A 80 -3.60 -10.12 14.59
C ALA A 80 -4.50 -10.83 13.58
N ARG A 81 -5.61 -11.36 14.05
CA ARG A 81 -6.65 -11.97 13.23
C ARG A 81 -8.01 -11.72 13.88
N LYS A 82 -9.02 -11.33 13.11
CA LYS A 82 -10.37 -11.19 13.65
C LYS A 82 -10.92 -12.55 14.05
N GLN A 83 -11.44 -12.67 15.27
CA GLN A 83 -12.01 -13.92 15.81
C GLN A 83 -13.17 -14.43 14.95
N GLN A 84 -14.02 -13.50 14.49
CA GLN A 84 -15.09 -13.75 13.52
C GLN A 84 -14.83 -12.95 12.25
N PRO A 85 -14.20 -13.57 11.22
CA PRO A 85 -13.89 -12.89 9.96
C PRO A 85 -15.12 -12.33 9.26
N ILE A 86 -14.99 -11.15 8.66
CA ILE A 86 -16.05 -10.58 7.82
C ILE A 86 -16.06 -11.33 6.49
N GLU A 87 -17.19 -11.94 6.15
CA GLU A 87 -17.34 -12.71 4.92
C GLU A 87 -17.05 -11.86 3.67
N GLY A 88 -16.19 -12.40 2.81
CA GLY A 88 -15.79 -11.76 1.56
C GLY A 88 -14.82 -10.59 1.72
N ALA A 89 -14.30 -10.29 2.92
CA ALA A 89 -13.22 -9.32 3.07
C ALA A 89 -11.89 -9.85 2.50
N GLN A 90 -10.95 -8.95 2.18
CA GLN A 90 -9.62 -9.29 1.65
C GLN A 90 -8.85 -10.30 2.53
N TRP A 91 -8.97 -10.15 3.85
CA TRP A 91 -8.38 -11.03 4.86
C TRP A 91 -9.45 -11.38 5.89
N THR A 92 -9.30 -10.97 7.16
CA THR A 92 -10.32 -11.20 8.19
C THR A 92 -11.24 -10.01 8.44
N GLY A 93 -10.98 -8.87 7.78
CA GLY A 93 -11.84 -7.69 7.85
C GLY A 93 -11.52 -6.71 8.97
N ILE A 94 -10.30 -6.73 9.54
CA ILE A 94 -9.87 -5.79 10.61
C ILE A 94 -10.07 -4.32 10.19
N VAL A 95 -9.66 -3.96 8.96
CA VAL A 95 -9.80 -2.59 8.44
C VAL A 95 -11.26 -2.14 8.42
N SER A 96 -12.16 -2.98 7.89
CA SER A 96 -13.59 -2.69 7.85
C SER A 96 -14.19 -2.63 9.25
N ALA A 97 -13.80 -3.53 10.16
CA ALA A 97 -14.30 -3.54 11.53
C ALA A 97 -13.98 -2.23 12.28
N ILE A 98 -12.73 -1.74 12.16
CA ILE A 98 -12.32 -0.45 12.74
C ILE A 98 -13.18 0.69 12.18
N ALA A 99 -13.28 0.77 10.86
CA ALA A 99 -14.03 1.84 10.20
C ALA A 99 -15.53 1.84 10.55
N CYS A 100 -16.15 0.65 10.62
CA CYS A 100 -17.54 0.51 11.07
C CYS A 100 -17.70 0.95 12.53
N GLN A 101 -16.83 0.50 13.44
CA GLN A 101 -16.88 0.90 14.86
C GLN A 101 -16.73 2.42 15.04
N MET A 102 -15.83 3.05 14.29
CA MET A 102 -15.63 4.50 14.37
C MET A 102 -16.87 5.30 13.91
N LEU A 103 -17.60 4.81 12.90
CA LEU A 103 -18.87 5.41 12.47
C LEU A 103 -19.98 5.15 13.50
N GLU A 104 -20.14 3.91 13.97
CA GLU A 104 -21.18 3.52 14.93
C GLU A 104 -21.07 4.26 16.26
N GLN A 105 -19.84 4.52 16.71
CA GLN A 105 -19.56 5.27 17.94
C GLN A 105 -19.51 6.80 17.73
N GLY A 106 -19.72 7.28 16.50
CA GLY A 106 -19.71 8.72 16.18
C GLY A 106 -18.34 9.41 16.29
N LEU A 107 -17.25 8.63 16.34
CA LEU A 107 -15.87 9.15 16.42
C LEU A 107 -15.46 9.85 15.13
N VAL A 108 -16.00 9.38 14.00
CA VAL A 108 -15.90 10.02 12.69
C VAL A 108 -17.28 10.15 12.07
N GLU A 109 -17.43 11.15 11.24
CA GLU A 109 -18.68 11.44 10.54
C GLU A 109 -18.68 10.82 9.14
N GLY A 110 -17.51 10.44 8.62
CA GLY A 110 -17.34 9.76 7.34
C GLY A 110 -16.02 9.02 7.22
N VAL A 111 -15.99 8.10 6.27
CA VAL A 111 -14.84 7.27 5.95
C VAL A 111 -14.54 7.40 4.45
N VAL A 112 -13.35 7.87 4.09
CA VAL A 112 -12.86 7.75 2.71
C VAL A 112 -12.42 6.31 2.49
N CYS A 113 -13.13 5.60 1.63
CA CYS A 113 -12.81 4.23 1.24
C CYS A 113 -13.07 4.03 -0.26
N VAL A 114 -12.63 2.89 -0.78
CA VAL A 114 -12.72 2.60 -2.21
C VAL A 114 -13.73 1.48 -2.42
N GLN A 115 -14.84 1.77 -3.09
CA GLN A 115 -15.76 0.75 -3.63
C GLN A 115 -15.32 0.37 -5.05
N ASN A 116 -16.12 -0.40 -5.77
CA ASN A 116 -15.96 -0.64 -7.19
C ASN A 116 -17.14 -0.06 -7.97
N THR A 117 -16.98 0.14 -9.28
CA THR A 117 -18.12 0.52 -10.11
C THR A 117 -19.08 -0.66 -10.27
N ALA A 118 -20.32 -0.39 -10.68
CA ALA A 118 -21.32 -1.44 -10.88
C ALA A 118 -20.95 -2.40 -12.02
N GLU A 119 -20.19 -1.89 -13.01
CA GLU A 119 -19.85 -2.60 -14.24
C GLU A 119 -18.55 -3.42 -14.11
N ASP A 120 -17.65 -3.04 -13.21
CA ASP A 120 -16.34 -3.69 -13.06
C ASP A 120 -15.91 -3.75 -11.59
N ARG A 121 -15.82 -4.98 -11.07
CA ARG A 121 -15.41 -5.27 -9.68
C ARG A 121 -14.01 -4.80 -9.32
N PHE A 122 -13.13 -4.58 -10.31
CA PHE A 122 -11.77 -4.12 -10.12
C PHE A 122 -11.55 -2.64 -10.43
N GLN A 123 -12.55 -1.96 -11.00
CA GLN A 123 -12.47 -0.52 -11.27
C GLN A 123 -12.75 0.25 -9.98
N PRO A 124 -11.76 0.96 -9.42
CA PRO A 124 -11.92 1.61 -8.13
C PRO A 124 -12.83 2.82 -8.21
N PHE A 125 -13.70 2.95 -7.21
CA PHE A 125 -14.63 4.05 -7.04
C PHE A 125 -14.50 4.62 -5.61
N PRO A 126 -13.65 5.64 -5.41
CA PRO A 126 -13.53 6.32 -4.12
C PRO A 126 -14.85 6.97 -3.69
N VAL A 127 -15.20 6.82 -2.41
CA VAL A 127 -16.42 7.37 -1.80
C VAL A 127 -16.13 7.91 -0.40
N ILE A 128 -17.00 8.81 0.09
CA ILE A 128 -17.08 9.20 1.51
C ILE A 128 -18.23 8.40 2.11
N ALA A 129 -17.94 7.22 2.65
CA ALA A 129 -18.93 6.37 3.30
C ALA A 129 -19.41 6.99 4.62
N ARG A 130 -20.73 6.97 4.84
CA ARG A 130 -21.40 7.50 6.04
C ARG A 130 -22.03 6.42 6.91
N THR A 131 -22.12 5.21 6.38
CA THR A 131 -22.76 4.08 7.05
C THR A 131 -21.84 2.86 7.07
N PRO A 132 -21.96 1.95 8.06
CA PRO A 132 -21.25 0.69 8.06
C PRO A 132 -21.48 -0.13 6.78
N ALA A 133 -22.70 -0.09 6.21
CA ALA A 133 -23.02 -0.78 4.96
C ALA A 133 -22.18 -0.28 3.77
N GLU A 134 -22.00 1.05 3.65
CA GLU A 134 -21.16 1.65 2.61
C GLU A 134 -19.67 1.31 2.79
N VAL A 135 -19.20 1.21 4.05
CA VAL A 135 -17.84 0.73 4.37
C VAL A 135 -17.68 -0.74 3.99
N LEU A 136 -18.67 -1.58 4.30
CA LEU A 136 -18.62 -3.02 3.99
C LEU A 136 -18.69 -3.29 2.47
N ALA A 137 -19.30 -2.41 1.69
CA ALA A 137 -19.23 -2.46 0.23
C ALA A 137 -17.79 -2.23 -0.30
N ALA A 138 -16.91 -1.64 0.49
CA ALA A 138 -15.50 -1.40 0.16
C ALA A 138 -14.52 -2.48 0.70
N LYS A 139 -15.00 -3.58 1.29
CA LYS A 139 -14.20 -4.57 2.07
C LYS A 139 -13.10 -5.34 1.32
N VAL A 140 -13.09 -5.30 -0.02
CA VAL A 140 -12.12 -6.02 -0.87
C VAL A 140 -11.15 -5.04 -1.49
N ASN A 141 -9.87 -5.41 -1.59
CA ASN A 141 -8.88 -4.59 -2.29
C ASN A 141 -9.22 -4.48 -3.78
N LYS A 142 -9.06 -3.30 -4.38
CA LYS A 142 -9.09 -3.12 -5.84
C LYS A 142 -7.62 -3.07 -6.30
N PRO A 143 -7.09 -4.11 -6.94
CA PRO A 143 -5.66 -4.22 -7.25
C PRO A 143 -5.30 -3.42 -8.50
N THR A 144 -5.64 -2.14 -8.48
CA THR A 144 -5.35 -1.14 -9.51
C THR A 144 -5.06 0.21 -8.84
N LEU A 145 -4.42 1.13 -9.57
CA LEU A 145 -4.27 2.51 -9.10
C LEU A 145 -5.65 3.13 -8.83
N SER A 146 -5.78 3.85 -7.71
CA SER A 146 -7.05 4.42 -7.26
C SER A 146 -6.91 5.89 -6.83
N PRO A 147 -7.82 6.78 -7.30
CA PRO A 147 -7.78 8.20 -6.98
C PRO A 147 -8.49 8.54 -5.67
N ASN A 148 -8.08 7.93 -4.54
CA ASN A 148 -8.73 8.13 -3.23
C ASN A 148 -8.87 9.60 -2.83
N LEU A 149 -8.01 10.51 -3.31
CA LEU A 149 -8.04 11.94 -3.00
C LEU A 149 -8.89 12.77 -3.98
N ASN A 150 -9.60 12.16 -4.94
CA ASN A 150 -10.52 12.91 -5.81
C ASN A 150 -11.75 13.42 -5.04
N VAL A 151 -11.98 12.96 -3.82
CA VAL A 151 -13.06 13.39 -2.92
C VAL A 151 -12.68 14.56 -2.01
N LEU A 152 -11.45 15.08 -2.05
CA LEU A 152 -11.02 16.16 -1.14
C LEU A 152 -11.87 17.43 -1.24
N GLU A 153 -12.30 17.78 -2.45
CA GLU A 153 -13.27 18.87 -2.69
C GLU A 153 -14.59 18.62 -1.97
N GLN A 154 -15.10 17.39 -2.05
CA GLN A 154 -16.36 16.99 -1.41
C GLN A 154 -16.24 16.99 0.11
N ILE A 155 -15.09 16.56 0.65
CA ILE A 155 -14.80 16.61 2.08
C ILE A 155 -14.93 18.05 2.59
N GLU A 156 -14.23 18.99 1.96
CA GLU A 156 -14.25 20.40 2.37
C GLU A 156 -15.66 21.01 2.24
N GLN A 157 -16.37 20.71 1.15
CA GLN A 157 -17.73 21.21 0.90
C GLN A 157 -18.78 20.61 1.84
N SER A 158 -18.57 19.37 2.29
CA SER A 158 -19.52 18.68 3.17
C SER A 158 -19.55 19.22 4.60
N GLY A 159 -18.58 20.07 4.98
CA GLY A 159 -18.51 20.66 6.31
C GLY A 159 -18.08 19.70 7.42
N LEU A 160 -17.54 18.54 7.05
CA LEU A 160 -17.06 17.55 8.01
C LEU A 160 -16.00 18.07 8.95
N LYS A 161 -15.99 17.50 10.16
CA LYS A 161 -15.04 17.83 11.20
C LYS A 161 -14.18 16.64 11.59
N ARG A 162 -14.73 15.43 11.58
CA ARG A 162 -14.00 14.21 11.95
C ARG A 162 -14.07 13.18 10.84
N LEU A 163 -12.93 12.79 10.29
CA LEU A 163 -12.83 11.92 9.12
C LEU A 163 -11.85 10.76 9.37
N LEU A 164 -12.21 9.57 8.90
CA LEU A 164 -11.26 8.47 8.70
C LEU A 164 -10.90 8.37 7.22
N VAL A 165 -9.62 8.24 6.89
CA VAL A 165 -9.17 7.93 5.53
C VAL A 165 -8.49 6.57 5.50
N ILE A 166 -8.96 5.70 4.61
CA ILE A 166 -8.32 4.43 4.29
C ILE A 166 -7.57 4.59 2.96
N GLY A 167 -6.27 4.33 2.96
CA GLY A 167 -5.44 4.54 1.77
C GLY A 167 -4.05 3.92 1.84
N VAL A 168 -3.33 4.04 0.73
CA VAL A 168 -1.95 3.53 0.56
C VAL A 168 -0.91 4.67 0.65
N GLY A 169 0.37 4.32 0.81
CA GLY A 169 1.44 5.28 1.14
C GLY A 169 1.50 6.54 0.26
N CYS A 170 1.45 6.41 -1.06
CA CYS A 170 1.52 7.56 -1.96
C CYS A 170 0.31 8.52 -1.85
N GLN A 171 -0.86 8.00 -1.47
CA GLN A 171 -2.05 8.81 -1.20
C GLN A 171 -1.90 9.51 0.16
N ILE A 172 -1.44 8.78 1.18
CA ILE A 172 -1.27 9.34 2.53
C ILE A 172 -0.20 10.43 2.57
N GLN A 173 0.91 10.28 1.83
CA GLN A 173 1.91 11.35 1.67
C GLN A 173 1.30 12.65 1.14
N ALA A 174 0.50 12.56 0.07
CA ALA A 174 -0.18 13.72 -0.49
C ALA A 174 -1.23 14.30 0.47
N LEU A 175 -1.98 13.44 1.17
CA LEU A 175 -2.97 13.86 2.15
C LEU A 175 -2.35 14.62 3.33
N ARG A 176 -1.28 14.07 3.94
CA ARG A 176 -0.57 14.73 5.05
C ARG A 176 -0.03 16.10 4.67
N ALA A 177 0.45 16.25 3.45
CA ALA A 177 0.98 17.51 2.95
C ALA A 177 -0.08 18.62 2.82
N VAL A 178 -1.36 18.26 2.68
CA VAL A 178 -2.48 19.22 2.56
C VAL A 178 -3.47 19.14 3.72
N GLU A 179 -3.15 18.38 4.77
CA GLU A 179 -4.07 18.06 5.87
C GLU A 179 -4.65 19.33 6.53
N GLN A 180 -3.80 20.34 6.76
CA GLN A 180 -4.19 21.59 7.41
C GLN A 180 -5.18 22.43 6.59
N GLU A 181 -5.25 22.22 5.28
CA GLU A 181 -6.12 22.96 4.37
C GLU A 181 -7.54 22.37 4.33
N LEU A 182 -7.74 21.17 4.86
CA LEU A 182 -9.04 20.47 4.86
C LEU A 182 -10.03 21.04 5.88
N GLY A 183 -9.56 21.78 6.89
CA GLY A 183 -10.41 22.36 7.93
C GLY A 183 -11.07 21.33 8.86
N LEU A 184 -10.48 20.14 8.98
CA LEU A 184 -10.91 19.08 9.89
C LEU A 184 -10.46 19.38 11.33
N GLU A 185 -11.28 18.98 12.31
CA GLU A 185 -10.90 18.97 13.72
C GLU A 185 -10.05 17.75 14.08
N LYS A 186 -10.33 16.60 13.46
CA LYS A 186 -9.54 15.38 13.63
C LYS A 186 -9.56 14.53 12.37
N LEU A 187 -8.38 14.14 11.92
CA LEU A 187 -8.16 13.18 10.85
C LEU A 187 -7.56 11.90 11.43
N TYR A 188 -8.16 10.76 11.09
CA TYR A 188 -7.60 9.44 11.34
C TYR A 188 -7.17 8.84 10.01
N ILE A 189 -6.00 8.20 9.98
CA ILE A 189 -5.47 7.53 8.79
C ILE A 189 -5.22 6.05 9.08
N LEU A 190 -6.04 5.20 8.47
CA LEU A 190 -5.90 3.75 8.49
C LEU A 190 -5.24 3.28 7.20
N GLY A 191 -3.94 3.06 7.26
CA GLY A 191 -3.12 2.67 6.13
C GLY A 191 -3.12 1.17 5.86
N THR A 192 -2.86 0.81 4.61
CA THR A 192 -2.42 -0.54 4.24
C THR A 192 -1.05 -0.46 3.56
N PRO A 193 -0.20 -1.50 3.69
CA PRO A 193 1.02 -1.55 2.92
C PRO A 193 0.72 -1.81 1.43
N CYS A 194 1.57 -1.31 0.54
CA CYS A 194 1.35 -1.41 -0.90
C CYS A 194 2.65 -1.42 -1.71
N VAL A 195 2.71 -2.32 -2.68
CA VAL A 195 3.70 -2.39 -3.77
C VAL A 195 3.00 -2.86 -5.04
N ASP A 196 3.69 -2.74 -6.17
CA ASP A 196 3.37 -3.47 -7.41
C ASP A 196 1.95 -3.25 -7.93
N ASN A 197 1.40 -2.06 -7.69
CA ASN A 197 0.10 -1.69 -8.22
C ASN A 197 0.17 -1.42 -9.74
N VAL A 198 -0.96 -1.59 -10.42
CA VAL A 198 -1.05 -1.66 -11.88
C VAL A 198 -2.19 -0.76 -12.39
N SER A 199 -2.17 -0.46 -13.69
CA SER A 199 -3.36 0.12 -14.34
C SER A 199 -4.46 -0.96 -14.49
N ARG A 200 -5.70 -0.56 -14.77
CA ARG A 200 -6.78 -1.54 -14.98
C ARG A 200 -6.49 -2.50 -16.15
N GLN A 201 -5.90 -1.98 -17.23
CA GLN A 201 -5.43 -2.80 -18.35
C GLN A 201 -4.25 -3.71 -17.95
N GLY A 202 -3.32 -3.19 -17.16
CA GLY A 202 -2.19 -3.95 -16.61
C GLY A 202 -2.66 -5.12 -15.74
N LEU A 203 -3.70 -4.91 -14.92
CA LEU A 203 -4.34 -5.97 -14.14
C LEU A 203 -4.91 -7.06 -15.06
N GLN A 204 -5.65 -6.69 -16.11
CA GLN A 204 -6.22 -7.70 -17.02
C GLN A 204 -5.12 -8.55 -17.65
N LYS A 205 -4.07 -7.90 -18.17
CA LYS A 205 -2.90 -8.59 -18.72
C LYS A 205 -2.24 -9.52 -17.69
N PHE A 206 -2.13 -9.09 -16.43
CA PHE A 206 -1.59 -9.92 -15.36
C PHE A 206 -2.45 -11.16 -15.10
N LEU A 207 -3.78 -10.99 -14.98
CA LEU A 207 -4.71 -12.09 -14.76
C LEU A 207 -4.68 -13.09 -15.92
N ASP A 208 -4.79 -12.62 -17.16
CA ASP A 208 -4.80 -13.44 -18.38
C ASP A 208 -3.51 -14.26 -18.56
N THR A 209 -2.39 -13.70 -18.10
CA THR A 209 -1.07 -14.36 -18.22
C THR A 209 -0.85 -15.41 -17.14
N THR A 210 -1.50 -15.26 -15.97
CA THR A 210 -1.09 -15.92 -14.72
C THR A 210 -2.11 -16.92 -14.19
N SER A 211 -3.40 -16.55 -14.16
CA SER A 211 -4.48 -17.42 -13.71
C SER A 211 -4.95 -18.31 -14.85
N ARG A 212 -5.37 -19.54 -14.55
CA ARG A 212 -6.03 -20.43 -15.53
C ARG A 212 -7.47 -20.01 -15.83
N SER A 213 -8.07 -19.18 -14.99
CA SER A 213 -9.48 -18.79 -15.10
C SER A 213 -9.67 -17.32 -14.69
N PRO A 214 -9.02 -16.38 -15.42
CA PRO A 214 -8.92 -14.97 -15.04
C PRO A 214 -10.29 -14.30 -14.80
N GLU A 215 -11.30 -14.63 -15.60
CA GLU A 215 -12.65 -14.04 -15.53
C GLU A 215 -13.39 -14.30 -14.22
N THR A 216 -13.00 -15.36 -13.50
CA THR A 216 -13.66 -15.78 -12.26
C THR A 216 -12.90 -15.29 -11.02
N VAL A 217 -11.75 -14.64 -11.18
CA VAL A 217 -10.97 -14.13 -10.05
C VAL A 217 -11.74 -12.98 -9.39
N VAL A 218 -11.91 -13.06 -8.08
CA VAL A 218 -12.53 -12.00 -7.27
C VAL A 218 -11.54 -11.31 -6.35
N HIS A 219 -10.43 -11.98 -6.05
CA HIS A 219 -9.41 -11.53 -5.13
C HIS A 219 -8.10 -12.25 -5.47
N TYR A 220 -6.97 -11.55 -5.37
CA TYR A 220 -5.67 -12.19 -5.33
C TYR A 220 -4.72 -11.49 -4.37
N GLU A 221 -3.67 -12.21 -3.96
CA GLU A 221 -2.61 -11.69 -3.12
C GLU A 221 -1.28 -12.41 -3.37
N PHE A 222 -0.17 -11.67 -3.28
CA PHE A 222 1.19 -12.23 -3.34
C PHE A 222 1.61 -12.70 -1.94
N MET A 223 1.44 -13.98 -1.64
CA MET A 223 1.49 -14.47 -0.27
C MET A 223 2.90 -14.78 0.25
N GLN A 224 3.04 -14.88 1.58
CA GLN A 224 4.32 -15.15 2.25
C GLN A 224 4.90 -16.54 1.93
N ASP A 225 4.12 -17.45 1.36
CA ASP A 225 4.57 -18.76 0.89
C ASP A 225 5.14 -18.74 -0.55
N PHE A 226 5.45 -17.54 -1.07
CA PHE A 226 6.04 -17.31 -2.40
C PHE A 226 5.15 -17.79 -3.56
N ARG A 227 3.83 -17.74 -3.34
CA ARG A 227 2.79 -18.06 -4.32
C ARG A 227 1.78 -16.92 -4.38
N ILE A 228 1.23 -16.67 -5.55
CA ILE A 228 0.03 -15.86 -5.71
C ILE A 228 -1.16 -16.75 -5.43
N HIS A 229 -2.05 -16.30 -4.57
CA HIS A 229 -3.30 -17.01 -4.27
C HIS A 229 -4.42 -16.23 -4.94
N PHE A 230 -5.07 -16.83 -5.94
CA PHE A 230 -6.26 -16.31 -6.58
C PHE A 230 -7.47 -16.98 -5.94
N LYS A 231 -8.43 -16.18 -5.47
CA LYS A 231 -9.74 -16.66 -5.03
C LYS A 231 -10.74 -16.43 -6.15
N HIS A 232 -11.51 -17.46 -6.44
CA HIS A 232 -12.53 -17.45 -7.49
C HIS A 232 -13.94 -17.23 -6.93
N GLU A 233 -14.89 -16.91 -7.80
CA GLU A 233 -16.30 -16.67 -7.46
C GLU A 233 -16.97 -17.85 -6.73
N ASP A 234 -16.58 -19.07 -7.07
CA ASP A 234 -17.05 -20.30 -6.43
C ASP A 234 -16.39 -20.59 -5.06
N GLY A 235 -15.48 -19.71 -4.64
CA GLY A 235 -14.72 -19.83 -3.40
C GLY A 235 -13.46 -20.70 -3.49
N SER A 236 -13.17 -21.31 -4.64
CA SER A 236 -11.94 -22.08 -4.85
C SER A 236 -10.69 -21.19 -4.83
N ILE A 237 -9.54 -21.79 -4.51
CA ILE A 237 -8.24 -21.09 -4.47
C ILE A 237 -7.27 -21.71 -5.48
N GLU A 238 -6.85 -20.92 -6.46
CA GLU A 238 -5.74 -21.23 -7.36
C GLU A 238 -4.43 -20.67 -6.81
N LYS A 239 -3.37 -21.50 -6.76
CA LYS A 239 -2.04 -21.08 -6.28
C LYS A 239 -1.00 -21.16 -7.40
N VAL A 240 -0.34 -20.04 -7.67
CA VAL A 240 0.69 -19.91 -8.71
C VAL A 240 2.03 -19.49 -8.11
N PRO A 241 3.12 -20.28 -8.23
CA PRO A 241 4.43 -19.90 -7.69
C PRO A 241 5.02 -18.66 -8.38
N PHE A 242 5.64 -17.76 -7.61
CA PHE A 242 6.26 -16.53 -8.16
C PHE A 242 7.29 -16.81 -9.26
N PHE A 243 8.14 -17.82 -9.04
CA PHE A 243 9.21 -18.17 -9.99
C PHE A 243 8.70 -18.79 -11.30
N GLY A 244 7.42 -19.15 -11.35
CA GLY A 244 6.74 -19.62 -12.58
C GLY A 244 6.11 -18.50 -13.40
N LEU A 245 6.16 -17.25 -12.92
CA LEU A 245 5.61 -16.10 -13.64
C LEU A 245 6.37 -15.84 -14.93
N LYS A 246 5.62 -15.58 -16.00
CA LYS A 246 6.16 -15.15 -17.30
C LYS A 246 6.60 -13.69 -17.21
N THR A 247 7.65 -13.44 -16.44
CA THR A 247 8.19 -12.11 -16.12
C THR A 247 8.50 -11.31 -17.37
N ASN A 248 8.95 -11.95 -18.46
CA ASN A 248 9.16 -11.32 -19.76
C ASN A 248 7.89 -10.70 -20.38
N GLN A 249 6.70 -11.27 -20.11
CA GLN A 249 5.41 -10.74 -20.58
C GLN A 249 4.84 -9.69 -19.61
N LEU A 250 5.28 -9.72 -18.36
CA LEU A 250 4.78 -8.89 -17.26
C LEU A 250 5.66 -7.68 -16.91
N LYS A 251 6.81 -7.47 -17.58
CA LYS A 251 7.77 -6.40 -17.21
C LYS A 251 7.14 -5.01 -17.11
N ASP A 252 6.15 -4.72 -17.95
CA ASP A 252 5.53 -3.39 -18.05
C ASP A 252 4.14 -3.31 -17.39
N VAL A 253 3.71 -4.33 -16.63
CA VAL A 253 2.38 -4.26 -15.98
C VAL A 253 2.38 -3.35 -14.75
N PHE A 254 3.50 -3.26 -14.04
CA PHE A 254 3.63 -2.43 -12.86
C PHE A 254 3.71 -0.96 -13.24
N ALA A 255 2.93 -0.12 -12.57
CA ALA A 255 2.94 1.30 -12.85
C ALA A 255 4.34 1.90 -12.56
N PRO A 256 4.86 2.81 -13.41
CA PRO A 256 6.17 3.44 -13.18
C PRO A 256 6.26 4.16 -11.83
N SER A 257 5.13 4.68 -11.34
CA SER A 257 4.99 5.21 -9.98
C SER A 257 5.29 4.17 -8.89
N CYS A 258 4.76 2.96 -9.02
CA CYS A 258 5.04 1.86 -8.07
C CYS A 258 6.49 1.38 -8.16
N MET A 259 7.07 1.39 -9.37
CA MET A 259 8.49 1.13 -9.62
C MET A 259 9.41 2.24 -9.12
N SER A 260 8.84 3.35 -8.63
CA SER A 260 9.56 4.50 -8.06
C SER A 260 9.16 4.77 -6.61
N CYS A 261 8.39 3.87 -5.98
CA CYS A 261 7.88 4.05 -4.62
C CYS A 261 8.87 3.48 -3.57
N PHE A 262 9.04 4.19 -2.46
CA PHE A 262 9.82 3.72 -1.30
C PHE A 262 9.01 3.72 0.01
N ASP A 263 7.69 3.73 -0.08
CA ASP A 263 6.79 3.79 1.08
C ASP A 263 5.89 2.55 1.18
N TYR A 264 6.52 1.38 1.17
CA TYR A 264 5.82 0.09 1.22
C TYR A 264 5.00 -0.05 2.52
N VAL A 265 5.55 0.41 3.64
CA VAL A 265 4.95 0.24 4.97
C VAL A 265 3.92 1.32 5.32
N ASN A 266 3.62 2.25 4.41
CA ASN A 266 2.69 3.37 4.64
C ASN A 266 3.06 4.16 5.91
N SER A 267 4.18 4.84 5.81
CA SER A 267 4.96 5.40 6.91
C SER A 267 4.26 6.51 7.67
N LEU A 268 3.25 7.13 7.06
CA LEU A 268 2.58 8.34 7.55
C LEU A 268 1.14 8.11 8.03
N ALA A 269 0.67 6.86 7.96
CA ALA A 269 -0.62 6.47 8.54
C ALA A 269 -0.57 6.47 10.08
N ASP A 270 -1.72 6.52 10.75
CA ASP A 270 -1.75 6.41 12.20
C ASP A 270 -1.68 4.93 12.64
N LEU A 271 -2.42 4.08 11.93
CA LEU A 271 -2.41 2.62 12.08
C LEU A 271 -2.24 1.98 10.70
N VAL A 272 -1.40 0.95 10.59
CA VAL A 272 -1.24 0.17 9.36
C VAL A 272 -1.71 -1.26 9.59
N VAL A 273 -2.52 -1.79 8.66
CA VAL A 273 -2.96 -3.20 8.67
C VAL A 273 -2.59 -3.85 7.33
N GLY A 274 -1.81 -4.93 7.39
CA GLY A 274 -1.34 -5.67 6.22
C GLY A 274 -1.11 -7.15 6.55
N TYR A 275 -0.14 -7.79 5.89
CA TYR A 275 0.19 -9.21 6.14
C TYR A 275 1.70 -9.51 6.19
N MET A 276 2.54 -8.69 5.55
CA MET A 276 3.95 -9.05 5.30
C MET A 276 4.75 -9.40 6.56
N GLY A 277 4.51 -8.70 7.68
CA GLY A 277 5.25 -8.90 8.94
C GLY A 277 4.68 -9.99 9.83
N ALA A 278 3.55 -10.60 9.45
CA ALA A 278 2.84 -11.57 10.26
C ALA A 278 3.11 -13.02 9.79
N PRO A 279 2.94 -14.01 10.68
CA PRO A 279 2.87 -15.40 10.28
C PRO A 279 1.79 -15.62 9.21
N PHE A 280 2.01 -16.61 8.35
CA PHE A 280 1.05 -16.93 7.28
C PHE A 280 -0.36 -17.17 7.86
N GLY A 281 -1.37 -16.56 7.24
CA GLY A 281 -2.77 -16.59 7.72
C GLY A 281 -3.12 -15.57 8.81
N TRP A 282 -2.15 -14.77 9.27
CA TRP A 282 -2.36 -13.63 10.17
C TRP A 282 -2.15 -12.31 9.44
N GLN A 283 -2.72 -11.24 9.99
CA GLN A 283 -2.50 -9.88 9.54
C GLN A 283 -1.43 -9.21 10.40
N TRP A 284 -0.63 -8.33 9.82
CA TRP A 284 0.39 -7.53 10.48
C TRP A 284 -0.20 -6.15 10.81
N ILE A 285 -0.08 -5.72 12.06
CA ILE A 285 -0.51 -4.40 12.51
C ILE A 285 0.69 -3.60 13.00
N VAL A 286 0.78 -2.35 12.58
CA VAL A 286 1.75 -1.36 13.08
C VAL A 286 1.01 -0.16 13.63
N VAL A 287 1.16 0.08 14.93
CA VAL A 287 0.68 1.29 15.58
C VAL A 287 1.77 2.35 15.48
N ARG A 288 1.53 3.47 14.79
CA ARG A 288 2.54 4.53 14.58
C ARG A 288 2.52 5.59 15.68
N ASN A 289 1.33 5.95 16.14
CA ASN A 289 1.10 7.00 17.13
C ASN A 289 -0.14 6.71 18.00
N GLN A 290 -0.44 7.64 18.91
CA GLN A 290 -1.59 7.53 19.83
C GLN A 290 -2.93 7.47 19.09
N THR A 291 -3.10 8.23 18.00
CA THR A 291 -4.30 8.16 17.14
C THR A 291 -4.49 6.76 16.55
N GLY A 292 -3.40 6.11 16.15
CA GLY A 292 -3.41 4.72 15.69
C GLY A 292 -3.81 3.74 16.78
N LYS A 293 -3.30 3.96 17.99
CA LYS A 293 -3.63 3.17 19.16
C LYS A 293 -5.11 3.25 19.51
N GLU A 294 -5.68 4.46 19.49
CA GLU A 294 -7.12 4.70 19.69
C GLU A 294 -7.97 3.86 18.72
N MET A 295 -7.59 3.84 17.42
CA MET A 295 -8.31 3.04 16.43
C MET A 295 -8.24 1.54 16.69
N LEU A 296 -7.06 1.03 17.04
CA LEU A 296 -6.87 -0.41 17.31
C LEU A 296 -7.65 -0.85 18.55
N ASP A 297 -7.66 -0.02 19.60
CA ASP A 297 -8.29 -0.36 20.87
C ASP A 297 -9.82 -0.51 20.75
N LEU A 298 -10.46 0.07 19.72
CA LEU A 298 -11.90 -0.10 19.42
C LEU A 298 -12.31 -1.52 19.07
N VAL A 299 -11.38 -2.34 18.59
CA VAL A 299 -11.65 -3.70 18.10
C VAL A 299 -10.78 -4.74 18.78
N ARG A 300 -9.95 -4.36 19.75
CA ARG A 300 -8.92 -5.25 20.33
C ARG A 300 -9.50 -6.52 20.95
N ASP A 301 -10.69 -6.45 21.54
CA ASP A 301 -11.44 -7.56 22.10
C ASP A 301 -11.99 -8.54 21.04
N GLN A 302 -12.12 -8.09 19.79
CA GLN A 302 -12.55 -8.89 18.64
C GLN A 302 -11.40 -9.58 17.91
N LEU A 303 -10.15 -9.40 18.36
CA LEU A 303 -8.94 -9.91 17.71
C LEU A 303 -8.27 -10.99 18.56
N ASP A 304 -7.87 -12.07 17.90
CA ASP A 304 -6.75 -12.88 18.36
C ASP A 304 -5.47 -12.09 18.06
N THR A 305 -4.54 -11.99 19.02
CA THR A 305 -3.25 -11.31 18.82
C THR A 305 -2.09 -12.17 19.30
N GLN A 306 -0.93 -11.99 18.67
CA GLN A 306 0.33 -12.59 19.10
C GLN A 306 1.52 -11.68 18.75
N PRO A 307 2.66 -11.82 19.44
CA PRO A 307 3.87 -11.09 19.08
C PRO A 307 4.29 -11.36 17.63
N VAL A 308 4.90 -10.36 17.00
CA VAL A 308 5.59 -10.57 15.72
C VAL A 308 6.77 -11.54 15.90
N MET A 309 7.08 -12.29 14.85
CA MET A 309 8.23 -13.20 14.81
C MET A 309 9.23 -12.75 13.74
N SER A 310 10.50 -13.15 13.87
CA SER A 310 11.53 -12.95 12.85
C SER A 310 12.44 -14.17 12.82
N LYS A 311 12.54 -14.83 11.66
CA LYS A 311 13.37 -16.03 11.48
C LYS A 311 13.89 -16.13 10.06
N GLY A 312 15.09 -16.68 9.90
CA GLY A 312 15.75 -16.90 8.62
C GLY A 312 16.75 -15.79 8.32
N ASP A 313 17.30 -15.82 7.12
CA ASP A 313 18.19 -14.78 6.59
C ASP A 313 17.76 -14.49 5.15
N ARG A 314 17.47 -13.23 4.87
CA ARG A 314 17.06 -12.77 3.55
C ARG A 314 18.21 -12.41 2.62
N HIS A 315 19.39 -12.07 3.15
CA HIS A 315 20.38 -11.25 2.43
C HIS A 315 20.84 -11.92 1.13
N GLN A 316 21.27 -13.17 1.21
CA GLN A 316 21.72 -13.91 0.02
C GLN A 316 20.60 -14.12 -1.00
N ALA A 317 19.38 -14.38 -0.54
CA ALA A 317 18.23 -14.57 -1.41
C ALA A 317 17.92 -13.28 -2.20
N VAL A 318 17.96 -12.12 -1.53
CA VAL A 318 17.80 -10.82 -2.20
C VAL A 318 18.95 -10.58 -3.18
N GLN A 319 20.21 -10.74 -2.74
CA GLN A 319 21.39 -10.49 -3.57
C GLN A 319 21.38 -11.32 -4.86
N GLN A 320 20.95 -12.59 -4.79
CA GLN A 320 20.85 -13.48 -5.95
C GLN A 320 19.64 -13.16 -6.84
N SER A 321 18.56 -12.62 -6.27
CA SER A 321 17.36 -12.26 -7.02
C SER A 321 17.54 -11.03 -7.91
N ILE A 322 18.39 -10.06 -7.52
CA ILE A 322 18.63 -8.82 -8.27
C ILE A 322 18.96 -9.07 -9.76
N PRO A 323 19.99 -9.87 -10.12
CA PRO A 323 20.29 -10.14 -11.53
C PRO A 323 19.23 -11.01 -12.22
N ALA A 324 18.49 -11.85 -11.48
CA ALA A 324 17.44 -12.70 -12.03
C ALA A 324 16.21 -11.87 -12.45
N TYR A 325 15.81 -10.91 -11.61
CA TYR A 325 14.77 -9.93 -11.96
C TYR A 325 15.19 -9.06 -13.13
N ASP A 326 16.45 -8.60 -13.15
CA ASP A 326 16.99 -7.77 -14.23
C ASP A 326 16.90 -8.48 -15.60
N LYS A 327 17.30 -9.75 -15.62
CA LYS A 327 17.23 -10.60 -16.83
C LYS A 327 15.80 -11.09 -17.12
N GLY A 328 14.88 -11.01 -16.18
CA GLY A 328 13.50 -11.49 -16.31
C GLY A 328 13.41 -13.01 -16.44
N VAL A 329 14.20 -13.74 -15.65
CA VAL A 329 14.29 -15.21 -15.70
C VAL A 329 13.01 -15.86 -15.16
N THR A 330 12.46 -16.82 -15.92
CA THR A 330 11.31 -17.65 -15.52
C THR A 330 11.76 -19.11 -15.38
N LEU A 331 11.35 -19.77 -14.30
CA LEU A 331 11.60 -21.21 -14.12
C LEU A 331 10.45 -22.04 -14.71
N PRO A 332 10.73 -23.24 -15.25
CA PRO A 332 9.69 -24.22 -15.54
C PRO A 332 8.83 -24.51 -14.30
N MET A 333 7.51 -24.67 -14.48
CA MET A 333 6.56 -24.79 -13.37
C MET A 333 6.87 -25.92 -12.37
N TRP A 334 7.44 -27.04 -12.84
CA TRP A 334 7.84 -28.14 -11.95
C TRP A 334 9.00 -27.72 -11.02
N ALA A 335 9.98 -26.98 -11.55
CA ALA A 335 11.13 -26.47 -10.78
C ALA A 335 10.72 -25.35 -9.84
N ALA A 336 9.83 -24.45 -10.29
CA ALA A 336 9.25 -23.40 -9.47
C ALA A 336 8.47 -23.96 -8.26
N LYS A 337 7.72 -25.06 -8.46
CA LYS A 337 7.01 -25.75 -7.37
C LYS A 337 7.98 -26.35 -6.34
N LEU A 338 9.05 -27.03 -6.79
CA LEU A 338 10.06 -27.61 -5.90
C LEU A 338 10.76 -26.53 -5.08
N MET A 339 11.16 -25.43 -5.72
CA MET A 339 11.75 -24.27 -5.07
C MET A 339 10.81 -23.67 -4.02
N GLY A 340 9.51 -23.57 -4.33
CA GLY A 340 8.50 -23.10 -3.39
C GLY A 340 8.43 -23.96 -2.11
N VAL A 341 8.51 -25.30 -2.22
CA VAL A 341 8.51 -26.20 -1.05
C VAL A 341 9.73 -25.97 -0.16
N VAL A 342 10.91 -25.79 -0.77
CA VAL A 342 12.14 -25.52 -0.03
C VAL A 342 12.03 -24.18 0.71
N ILE A 343 11.64 -23.12 0.00
CA ILE A 343 11.53 -21.77 0.60
C ILE A 343 10.49 -21.73 1.72
N GLU A 344 9.37 -22.46 1.60
CA GLU A 344 8.36 -22.53 2.66
C GLU A 344 8.93 -23.10 3.99
N GLN A 345 9.90 -24.00 3.90
CA GLN A 345 10.55 -24.61 5.06
C GLN A 345 11.69 -23.76 5.63
N ILE A 346 12.61 -23.29 4.78
CA ILE A 346 13.87 -22.63 5.20
C ILE A 346 13.92 -21.12 4.97
N GLY A 347 12.96 -20.57 4.24
CA GLY A 347 12.91 -19.15 3.88
C GLY A 347 12.62 -18.22 5.06
N PRO A 348 12.74 -16.91 4.84
CA PRO A 348 12.51 -15.91 5.87
C PRO A 348 11.03 -15.91 6.31
N LYS A 349 10.78 -15.68 7.61
CA LYS A 349 9.44 -15.69 8.21
C LYS A 349 9.18 -14.46 9.09
N GLY A 350 7.92 -14.01 9.11
CA GLY A 350 7.47 -12.83 9.86
C GLY A 350 8.17 -11.56 9.40
N LEU A 351 8.69 -10.76 10.34
CA LEU A 351 9.41 -9.53 10.02
C LEU A 351 10.59 -9.76 9.07
N GLU A 352 11.24 -10.93 9.10
CA GLU A 352 12.34 -11.21 8.18
C GLU A 352 11.87 -11.37 6.73
N TYR A 353 10.67 -11.92 6.52
CA TYR A 353 10.02 -11.93 5.21
C TYR A 353 9.63 -10.53 4.77
N ALA A 354 9.11 -9.71 5.69
CA ALA A 354 8.80 -8.31 5.39
C ALA A 354 10.05 -7.54 4.94
N ARG A 355 11.18 -7.69 5.64
CA ARG A 355 12.45 -7.10 5.24
C ARG A 355 12.95 -7.66 3.90
N PHE A 356 12.78 -8.97 3.64
CA PHE A 356 13.08 -9.57 2.33
C PHE A 356 12.29 -8.86 1.22
N SER A 357 10.98 -8.71 1.41
CA SER A 357 10.10 -8.05 0.45
C SER A 357 10.52 -6.59 0.25
N ILE A 358 10.75 -5.83 1.33
CA ILE A 358 11.20 -4.43 1.26
C ILE A 358 12.52 -4.31 0.50
N ASP A 359 13.53 -5.12 0.83
CA ASP A 359 14.84 -5.09 0.18
C ASP A 359 14.73 -5.40 -1.33
N SER A 360 13.99 -6.45 -1.70
CA SER A 360 13.76 -6.80 -3.11
C SER A 360 13.09 -5.66 -3.89
N HIS A 361 12.04 -5.04 -3.33
CA HIS A 361 11.35 -3.94 -4.00
C HIS A 361 12.21 -2.67 -4.06
N PHE A 362 12.92 -2.31 -2.98
CA PHE A 362 13.69 -1.07 -2.95
C PHE A 362 14.92 -1.13 -3.86
N THR A 363 15.63 -2.26 -3.91
CA THR A 363 16.73 -2.47 -4.87
C THR A 363 16.24 -2.38 -6.32
N ARG A 364 15.11 -3.02 -6.63
CA ARG A 364 14.47 -2.96 -7.96
C ARG A 364 14.04 -1.54 -8.33
N ASN A 365 13.37 -0.85 -7.41
CA ASN A 365 12.87 0.51 -7.63
C ASN A 365 14.01 1.54 -7.75
N TYR A 366 15.07 1.37 -6.96
CA TYR A 366 16.28 2.17 -7.08
C TYR A 366 16.93 2.00 -8.47
N LEU A 367 17.09 0.76 -8.95
CA LEU A 367 17.60 0.48 -10.30
C LEU A 367 16.70 1.07 -11.39
N HIS A 368 15.38 0.96 -11.25
CA HIS A 368 14.43 1.56 -12.18
C HIS A 368 14.62 3.07 -12.28
N LEU A 369 14.69 3.78 -11.15
CA LEU A 369 14.93 5.22 -11.13
C LEU A 369 16.31 5.59 -11.67
N LYS A 370 17.37 4.86 -11.29
CA LYS A 370 18.73 5.12 -11.77
C LYS A 370 18.80 5.08 -13.30
N ARG A 371 18.08 4.14 -13.92
CA ARG A 371 18.12 3.92 -15.38
C ARG A 371 17.18 4.82 -16.17
N ASN A 372 15.97 5.08 -15.65
CA ASN A 372 14.93 5.79 -16.41
C ASN A 372 14.79 7.26 -16.02
N TYR A 373 15.19 7.62 -14.80
CA TYR A 373 15.06 8.96 -14.23
C TYR A 373 16.29 9.36 -13.38
N PRO A 374 17.53 9.24 -13.90
CA PRO A 374 18.76 9.50 -13.12
C PRO A 374 18.77 10.88 -12.45
N GLN A 375 18.21 11.89 -13.11
CA GLN A 375 18.08 13.26 -12.60
C GLN A 375 17.19 13.40 -11.35
N LYS A 376 16.35 12.41 -11.05
CA LYS A 376 15.49 12.39 -9.86
C LYS A 376 16.09 11.58 -8.71
N LEU A 377 17.04 10.69 -8.99
CA LEU A 377 17.45 9.63 -8.06
C LEU A 377 17.87 10.15 -6.68
N GLU A 378 18.73 11.16 -6.63
CA GLU A 378 19.28 11.69 -5.38
C GLU A 378 18.21 12.29 -4.45
N GLN A 379 17.29 13.05 -5.03
CA GLN A 379 16.22 13.78 -4.32
C GLN A 379 14.99 12.91 -4.04
N HIS A 380 14.74 11.89 -4.86
CA HIS A 380 13.52 11.08 -4.80
C HIS A 380 13.67 9.84 -3.91
N VAL A 381 14.89 9.31 -3.73
CA VAL A 381 15.11 8.15 -2.85
C VAL A 381 15.33 8.64 -1.41
N PRO A 382 14.49 8.24 -0.44
CA PRO A 382 14.67 8.62 0.97
C PRO A 382 15.93 8.00 1.58
N GLU A 383 16.51 8.62 2.61
CA GLU A 383 17.74 8.14 3.27
C GLU A 383 17.63 6.72 3.83
N TYR A 384 16.48 6.34 4.41
CA TYR A 384 16.27 4.97 4.89
C TYR A 384 16.34 3.95 3.75
N ALA A 385 15.80 4.30 2.58
CA ALA A 385 15.84 3.44 1.39
C ALA A 385 17.25 3.37 0.81
N LYS A 386 18.01 4.47 0.80
CA LYS A 386 19.43 4.46 0.43
C LYS A 386 20.24 3.53 1.34
N LYS A 387 20.05 3.61 2.66
CA LYS A 387 20.73 2.74 3.64
C LYS A 387 20.36 1.27 3.47
N ILE A 388 19.11 0.98 3.12
CA ILE A 388 18.66 -0.37 2.77
C ILE A 388 19.38 -0.88 1.51
N VAL A 389 19.30 -0.11 0.42
CA VAL A 389 19.85 -0.49 -0.88
C VAL A 389 21.38 -0.65 -0.85
N ALA A 390 22.08 0.15 -0.05
CA ALA A 390 23.54 0.10 0.11
C ALA A 390 24.07 -1.23 0.68
N GLN A 391 23.20 -2.08 1.24
CA GLN A 391 23.57 -3.41 1.72
C GLN A 391 23.80 -4.42 0.59
N TYR A 392 23.47 -4.06 -0.66
CA TYR A 392 23.46 -4.96 -1.81
C TYR A 392 24.37 -4.46 -2.93
N LYS A 393 24.98 -5.41 -3.64
CA LYS A 393 25.71 -5.14 -4.87
C LYS A 393 24.71 -5.02 -6.03
N LEU A 394 24.60 -3.82 -6.58
CA LEU A 394 23.74 -3.52 -7.71
C LEU A 394 24.50 -3.62 -9.04
N PRO A 395 23.84 -4.07 -10.13
CA PRO A 395 24.40 -3.93 -11.47
C PRO A 395 24.54 -2.45 -11.86
N GLU A 396 25.38 -2.21 -12.86
CA GLU A 396 25.55 -0.86 -13.43
C GLU A 396 24.22 -0.28 -13.97
#